data_AF-A0A1I2KD83-F1
#
_entry.id   AF-A0A1I2KD83-F1
#
_cell.length_a   1.000
_cell.length_b   1.000
_cell.length_c   1.000
_cell.angle_alpha   90.00
_cell.angle_beta   90.00
_cell.angle_gamma   90.00
#
_symmetry.space_group_name_H-M   'P 1'
#
loop_
_entity.id
_entity.type
_entity.pdbx_description
1 polymer ?
#
loop_
_entity_poly.entity_id
_entity_poly.type
_entity_poly.pdbx_seq_one_letter_code
_entity_poly.pdbx_strand_id
1 'polypeptide(L)'
;MRYKANKQTYGSSTYSTPSYNYGTTNTDVRYQSGYIKSNGTYVDGHYKTNNNGTNWDNFSTTPNYNPYTGSTGTKAQDYSSGAYNYGQGQIIQTGPKGGQYYINSNGNKTYFPKRSTNGW
;
A
#
# COMPACT_ATOMS: atom_id res chain seq x y z
N MET A 1 20.72 19.75 -13.54
CA MET A 1 19.60 19.50 -14.49
C MET A 1 18.30 19.78 -13.75
N ARG A 2 17.62 20.88 -14.11
CA ARG A 2 16.37 21.32 -13.48
C ARG A 2 15.21 20.77 -14.30
N TYR A 3 14.59 19.69 -13.85
CA TYR A 3 13.34 19.23 -14.47
C TYR A 3 12.21 20.08 -13.92
N LYS A 4 11.52 20.75 -14.83
CA LYS A 4 10.33 21.56 -14.58
C LYS A 4 9.33 20.73 -13.80
N ALA A 5 8.88 21.26 -12.66
CA ALA A 5 7.79 20.70 -11.91
C ALA A 5 6.56 20.64 -12.81
N ASN A 6 6.15 19.43 -13.19
CA ASN A 6 4.83 19.23 -13.77
C ASN A 6 3.85 19.26 -12.59
N LYS A 7 3.49 20.47 -12.16
CA LYS A 7 2.45 20.71 -11.17
C LYS A 7 1.11 20.45 -11.86
N GLN A 8 0.79 19.18 -12.09
CA GLN A 8 -0.61 18.80 -12.30
C GLN A 8 -1.30 18.89 -10.95
N THR A 9 -1.82 20.08 -10.70
CA THR A 9 -2.88 20.33 -9.74
C THR A 9 -4.07 19.47 -10.20
N TYR A 10 -4.22 18.25 -9.67
CA TYR A 10 -5.44 17.47 -9.87
C TYR A 10 -6.53 18.06 -8.99
N GLY A 11 -7.02 19.22 -9.42
CA GLY A 11 -8.33 19.71 -9.07
C GLY A 11 -9.37 18.72 -9.59
N SER A 12 -10.40 18.53 -8.77
CA SER A 12 -11.65 17.85 -9.08
C SER A 12 -12.04 18.06 -10.54
N SER A 13 -11.94 17.00 -11.35
CA SER A 13 -12.39 17.02 -12.74
C SER A 13 -13.54 16.03 -12.85
N THR A 14 -14.74 16.59 -12.88
CA THR A 14 -16.02 15.93 -13.10
C THR A 14 -16.04 15.32 -14.51
N TYR A 15 -15.69 14.04 -14.61
CA TYR A 15 -16.00 13.21 -15.77
C TYR A 15 -16.88 12.05 -15.31
N SER A 16 -18.16 12.09 -15.71
CA SER A 16 -19.10 10.98 -15.56
C SER A 16 -18.53 9.75 -16.24
N THR A 17 -18.01 8.84 -15.43
CA THR A 17 -17.55 7.51 -15.81
C THR A 17 -18.39 6.49 -15.05
N PRO A 18 -18.56 5.26 -15.58
CA PRO A 18 -19.34 4.21 -14.92
C PRO A 18 -18.89 4.07 -13.46
N SER A 19 -19.85 4.06 -12.54
CA SER A 19 -19.63 4.02 -11.09
C SER A 19 -18.96 2.70 -10.69
N TYR A 20 -17.63 2.66 -10.79
CA TYR A 20 -16.81 1.70 -10.08
C TYR A 20 -16.54 2.27 -8.69
N ASN A 21 -16.92 1.54 -7.64
CA ASN A 21 -16.68 1.91 -6.25
C ASN A 21 -15.18 1.79 -5.91
N TYR A 22 -14.38 2.71 -6.44
CA TYR A 22 -12.97 2.83 -6.08
C TYR A 22 -12.84 3.60 -4.76
N GLY A 23 -11.94 3.14 -3.90
CA GLY A 23 -11.63 3.87 -2.67
C GLY A 23 -10.81 5.13 -2.96
N THR A 24 -10.85 6.07 -2.03
CA THR A 24 -10.10 7.34 -2.13
C THR A 24 -8.62 7.10 -1.90
N THR A 25 -7.78 7.47 -2.89
CA THR A 25 -6.32 7.32 -2.81
C THR A 25 -5.62 8.59 -2.35
N ASN A 26 -4.45 8.42 -1.73
CA ASN A 26 -3.56 9.53 -1.41
C ASN A 26 -3.12 10.23 -2.70
N THR A 27 -3.20 11.56 -2.73
CA THR A 27 -2.72 12.37 -3.86
C THR A 27 -1.21 12.55 -3.85
N ASP A 28 -0.55 12.29 -2.72
CA ASP A 28 0.90 12.32 -2.58
C ASP A 28 1.52 11.00 -3.07
N VAL A 29 2.06 11.05 -4.29
CA VAL A 29 2.58 9.92 -5.05
C VAL A 29 4.05 10.11 -5.34
N ARG A 30 4.83 9.02 -5.26
CA ARG A 30 6.23 8.99 -5.66
C ARG A 30 6.56 7.81 -6.56
N TYR A 31 7.54 8.01 -7.42
CA TYR A 31 8.15 6.94 -8.19
C TYR A 31 9.14 6.15 -7.31
N GLN A 32 9.05 4.83 -7.36
CA GLN A 32 10.02 3.91 -6.81
C GLN A 32 10.86 3.38 -7.97
N SER A 33 12.16 3.71 -7.98
CA SER A 33 13.09 3.17 -8.98
C SER A 33 13.15 1.65 -8.89
N GLY A 34 13.32 1.01 -10.05
CA GLY A 34 13.56 -0.43 -10.15
C GLY A 34 14.86 -0.85 -9.47
N TYR A 35 14.91 -2.09 -9.00
CA TYR A 35 16.04 -2.64 -8.26
C TYR A 35 16.11 -4.17 -8.38
N ILE A 36 17.27 -4.73 -8.05
CA ILE A 36 17.47 -6.19 -8.01
C ILE A 36 17.33 -6.65 -6.56
N LYS A 37 16.46 -7.64 -6.32
CA LYS A 37 16.32 -8.28 -5.00
C LYS A 37 17.55 -9.13 -4.69
N SER A 38 17.77 -9.46 -3.41
CA SER A 38 18.88 -10.32 -2.99
C SER A 38 18.89 -11.71 -3.64
N ASN A 39 17.73 -12.20 -4.08
CA ASN A 39 17.58 -13.45 -4.83
C ASN A 39 17.79 -13.31 -6.35
N GLY A 40 18.29 -12.16 -6.83
CA GLY A 40 18.57 -11.88 -8.24
C GLY A 40 17.36 -11.45 -9.09
N THR A 41 16.13 -11.46 -8.53
CA THR A 41 14.93 -11.04 -9.29
C THR A 41 14.91 -9.51 -9.48
N TYR A 42 14.83 -9.06 -10.73
CA TYR A 42 14.61 -7.64 -11.04
C TYR A 42 13.16 -7.22 -10.73
N VAL A 43 13.03 -6.04 -10.12
CA VAL A 43 11.75 -5.37 -9.84
C VAL A 43 11.72 -4.09 -10.66
N ASP A 44 10.70 -3.97 -11.52
CA ASP A 44 10.51 -2.78 -12.32
C ASP A 44 10.11 -1.57 -11.47
N GLY A 45 10.44 -0.38 -11.96
CA GLY A 45 10.07 0.86 -11.30
C GLY A 45 8.57 1.11 -11.38
N HIS A 46 7.97 1.64 -10.33
CA HIS A 46 6.53 1.83 -10.27
C HIS A 46 6.14 3.03 -9.40
N TYR A 47 4.94 3.56 -9.65
CA TYR A 47 4.35 4.61 -8.82
C TYR A 47 3.62 4.04 -7.62
N LYS A 48 3.81 4.68 -6.47
CA LYS A 48 3.13 4.35 -5.22
C LYS A 48 2.81 5.60 -4.43
N THR A 49 1.78 5.50 -3.59
CA THR A 49 1.46 6.53 -2.60
C THR A 49 2.52 6.62 -1.50
N ASN A 50 2.64 7.80 -0.89
CA ASN A 50 3.46 7.99 0.30
C ASN A 50 2.79 7.40 1.55
N ASN A 51 3.62 6.93 2.47
CA ASN A 51 3.14 6.34 3.72
C ASN A 51 2.72 7.44 4.70
N ASN A 52 1.49 7.38 5.20
CA ASN A 52 0.93 8.32 6.18
C ASN A 52 0.51 7.64 7.50
N GLY A 53 1.00 6.42 7.75
CA GLY A 53 0.74 5.68 8.98
C GLY A 53 -0.48 4.76 8.91
N THR A 54 -1.30 4.83 7.87
CA THR A 54 -2.27 3.77 7.52
C THR A 54 -2.08 3.36 6.07
N ASN A 55 -2.74 2.28 5.65
CA ASN A 55 -2.76 1.88 4.25
C ASN A 55 -4.06 2.21 3.51
N TRP A 56 -5.03 2.87 4.13
CA TRP A 56 -6.39 2.98 3.61
C TRP A 56 -6.45 3.61 2.22
N ASP A 57 -5.60 4.59 1.99
CA ASP A 57 -5.52 5.41 0.78
C ASP A 57 -4.35 5.00 -0.13
N ASN A 58 -3.67 3.89 0.17
CA ASN A 58 -2.59 3.38 -0.66
C ASN A 58 -3.11 2.66 -1.91
N PHE A 59 -2.45 2.84 -3.06
CA PHE A 59 -2.80 2.16 -4.32
C PHE A 59 -2.87 0.63 -4.21
N SER A 60 -2.06 0.03 -3.32
CA SER A 60 -2.04 -1.42 -3.11
C SER A 60 -3.23 -1.95 -2.30
N THR A 61 -4.02 -1.08 -1.70
CA THR A 61 -5.10 -1.42 -0.77
C THR A 61 -6.42 -1.50 -1.51
N THR A 62 -7.22 -2.53 -1.25
CA THR A 62 -8.53 -2.68 -1.87
C THR A 62 -9.54 -1.71 -1.24
N PRO A 63 -10.44 -1.07 -2.01
CA PRO A 63 -10.66 -1.19 -3.46
C PRO A 63 -9.97 -0.07 -4.28
N ASN A 64 -8.85 0.47 -3.83
CA ASN A 64 -8.21 1.61 -4.48
C ASN A 64 -7.66 1.27 -5.87
N TYR A 65 -7.75 2.22 -6.79
CA TYR A 65 -7.23 2.07 -8.15
C TYR A 65 -5.90 2.81 -8.32
N ASN A 66 -4.94 2.16 -8.99
CA ASN A 66 -3.68 2.79 -9.40
C ASN A 66 -3.78 3.26 -10.86
N PRO A 67 -3.90 4.57 -11.13
CA PRO A 67 -4.02 5.08 -12.49
C PRO A 67 -2.76 4.88 -13.34
N TYR A 68 -1.60 4.67 -12.71
CA TYR A 68 -0.33 4.48 -13.41
C TYR A 68 -0.14 3.04 -13.93
N THR A 69 -0.82 2.06 -13.31
CA THR A 69 -0.69 0.65 -13.69
C THR A 69 -2.01 0.03 -14.15
N GLY A 70 -3.12 0.77 -14.08
CA GLY A 70 -4.45 0.27 -14.46
C GLY A 70 -4.99 -0.83 -13.55
N SER A 71 -4.43 -1.00 -12.35
CA SER A 71 -4.72 -2.13 -11.47
C SER A 71 -5.38 -1.68 -10.17
N THR A 72 -6.23 -2.52 -9.59
CA THR A 72 -6.81 -2.32 -8.27
C THR A 72 -5.96 -2.97 -7.17
N GLY A 73 -5.96 -2.35 -6.00
CA GLY A 73 -5.31 -2.86 -4.81
C GLY A 73 -5.95 -4.15 -4.30
N THR A 74 -5.13 -5.00 -3.69
CA THR A 74 -5.52 -6.33 -3.19
C THR A 74 -5.27 -6.53 -1.70
N LYS A 75 -4.60 -5.57 -1.05
CA LYS A 75 -4.34 -5.63 0.40
C LYS A 75 -5.57 -5.15 1.16
N ALA A 76 -5.92 -5.84 2.23
CA ALA A 76 -6.96 -5.35 3.13
C ALA A 76 -6.56 -4.02 3.78
N GLN A 77 -7.55 -3.21 4.13
CA GLN A 77 -7.37 -1.98 4.90
C GLN A 77 -6.93 -2.31 6.32
N ASP A 78 -6.07 -1.47 6.89
CA ASP A 78 -5.68 -1.54 8.30
C ASP A 78 -6.93 -1.48 9.19
N TYR A 79 -6.98 -2.32 10.21
CA TYR A 79 -8.05 -2.43 11.19
C TYR A 79 -9.42 -2.84 10.62
N SER A 80 -9.46 -3.35 9.39
CA SER A 80 -10.65 -3.97 8.80
C SER A 80 -10.77 -5.46 9.18
N SER A 81 -11.96 -6.04 9.00
CA SER A 81 -12.16 -7.49 9.13
C SER A 81 -11.20 -8.30 8.24
N GLY A 82 -10.94 -7.81 7.03
CA GLY A 82 -10.00 -8.43 6.09
C GLY A 82 -8.55 -8.47 6.59
N ALA A 83 -8.15 -7.58 7.49
CA ALA A 83 -6.80 -7.59 8.07
C ALA A 83 -6.54 -8.84 8.93
N TYR A 84 -7.57 -9.41 9.55
CA TYR A 84 -7.43 -10.61 10.40
C TYR A 84 -7.12 -11.89 9.61
N ASN A 85 -7.38 -11.89 8.30
CA ASN A 85 -7.00 -12.99 7.40
C ASN A 85 -5.48 -13.06 7.18
N TYR A 86 -4.74 -12.02 7.53
CA TYR A 86 -3.28 -12.00 7.44
C TYR A 86 -2.63 -12.44 8.75
N GLY A 87 -1.54 -13.21 8.65
CA GLY A 87 -0.75 -13.64 9.81
C GLY A 87 -1.54 -14.52 10.77
N GLN A 88 -2.58 -15.23 10.32
CA GLN A 88 -3.34 -16.16 11.15
C GLN A 88 -2.41 -17.25 11.70
N GLY A 89 -2.51 -17.52 13.00
CA GLY A 89 -1.65 -18.50 13.70
C GLY A 89 -0.19 -18.04 13.90
N GLN A 90 0.18 -16.82 13.50
CA GLN A 90 1.52 -16.29 13.70
C GLN A 90 1.59 -15.41 14.96
N ILE A 91 2.75 -15.41 15.63
CA ILE A 91 3.04 -14.45 16.70
C ILE A 91 3.35 -13.10 16.07
N ILE A 92 2.52 -12.12 16.38
CA ILE A 92 2.61 -10.77 15.82
C ILE A 92 3.45 -9.87 16.71
N GLN A 93 4.31 -9.10 16.08
CA GLN A 93 5.12 -8.08 16.70
C GLN A 93 4.82 -6.72 16.06
N THR A 94 4.97 -5.67 16.86
CA THR A 94 4.83 -4.29 16.40
C THR A 94 6.21 -3.63 16.37
N GLY A 95 6.60 -3.08 15.23
CA GLY A 95 7.86 -2.35 15.09
C GLY A 95 7.77 -0.94 15.66
N PRO A 96 8.91 -0.24 15.82
CA PRO A 96 8.97 1.11 16.39
C PRO A 96 8.21 2.16 15.55
N LYS A 97 7.94 1.88 14.28
CA LYS A 97 7.12 2.73 13.38
C LYS A 97 5.65 2.33 13.34
N GLY A 98 5.19 1.49 14.28
CA GLY A 98 3.80 1.02 14.39
C GLY A 98 3.38 -0.05 13.37
N GLY A 99 4.27 -0.44 12.44
CA GLY A 99 3.99 -1.53 11.50
C GLY A 99 3.97 -2.88 12.19
N GLN A 100 2.94 -3.68 11.92
CA GLN A 100 2.84 -5.05 12.43
C GLN A 100 3.48 -6.05 11.46
N TYR A 101 4.15 -7.05 12.02
CA TYR A 101 4.84 -8.10 11.27
C TYR A 101 4.90 -9.41 12.07
N TYR A 102 5.16 -10.50 11.37
CA TYR A 102 5.60 -11.77 11.96
C TYR A 102 6.94 -12.18 11.36
N ILE A 103 7.64 -13.11 12.00
CA ILE A 103 8.86 -13.71 11.44
C ILE A 103 8.44 -14.96 10.67
N ASN A 104 8.67 -14.98 9.36
CA ASN A 104 8.36 -16.17 8.55
C ASN A 104 9.39 -17.29 8.77
N SER A 105 9.13 -18.48 8.19
CA SER A 105 10.01 -19.64 8.31
C SER A 105 11.45 -19.41 7.85
N ASN A 106 11.68 -18.41 6.98
CA ASN A 106 13.00 -18.01 6.50
C ASN A 106 13.69 -16.98 7.43
N GLY A 107 13.12 -16.72 8.61
CA GLY A 107 13.65 -15.74 9.57
C GLY A 107 13.40 -14.27 9.19
N ASN A 108 12.62 -14.01 8.14
CA ASN A 108 12.40 -12.65 7.62
C ASN A 108 11.13 -12.01 8.19
N LYS A 109 11.19 -10.69 8.44
CA LYS A 109 10.02 -9.89 8.83
C LYS A 109 9.04 -9.79 7.67
N THR A 110 7.83 -10.29 7.88
CA THR A 110 6.74 -10.18 6.92
C THR A 110 5.68 -9.25 7.46
N TYR A 111 5.58 -8.06 6.85
CA TYR A 111 4.60 -7.04 7.20
C TYR A 111 3.23 -7.34 6.58
N PHE A 112 2.17 -6.99 7.29
CA PHE A 112 0.79 -7.19 6.87
C PHE A 112 -0.10 -6.02 7.34
N PRO A 113 -1.33 -5.87 6.82
CA PRO A 113 -2.26 -4.84 7.28
C PRO A 113 -2.46 -4.92 8.79
N LYS A 114 -2.38 -3.78 9.48
CA LYS A 114 -2.46 -3.74 10.94
C LYS A 114 -3.83 -4.22 11.39
N ARG A 115 -3.89 -4.90 12.52
CA ARG A 115 -5.14 -5.28 13.19
C ARG A 115 -5.14 -4.81 14.63
N SER A 116 -6.33 -4.67 15.20
CA SER A 116 -6.44 -4.35 16.63
C SER A 116 -5.88 -5.52 17.43
N THR A 117 -4.96 -5.25 18.35
CA THR A 117 -4.40 -6.25 19.26
C THR A 117 -5.14 -6.30 20.59
N ASN A 118 -6.27 -5.59 20.72
CA ASN A 118 -7.10 -5.67 21.91
C ASN A 118 -7.82 -7.03 21.95
N GLY A 119 -7.12 -8.04 22.46
CA GLY A 119 -7.76 -9.07 23.27
C GLY A 119 -8.20 -8.43 24.58
N TRP A 120 -9.36 -8.85 25.05
CA TRP A 120 -9.88 -8.55 26.40
C TRP A 120 -8.84 -8.87 27.48
#